data_AF-A0A523Q2E7-F1
#
_entry.id   AF-A0A523Q2E7-F1
#
_cell.length_a   1.000
_cell.length_b   1.000
_cell.length_c   1.000
_cell.angle_alpha   90.00
_cell.angle_beta   90.00
_cell.angle_gamma   90.00
#
_symmetry.space_group_name_H-M   'P 1'
#
loop_
_entity.id
_entity.type
_entity.pdbx_description
1 polymer ?
#
loop_
_entity_poly.entity_id
_entity_poly.type
_entity_poly.pdbx_seq_one_letter_code
_entity_poly.pdbx_strand_id
1 'polypeptide(L)'
;MHDGFTTHDVVSYAGKHNEANGEGNRDGRDGELCQPFGPEGPSADPAVQQRRERTRRALLASLLLAHGTPMLCAGDELAHSQGGNNNAYNQDNPTTWLDWAQADHGLMQFVADVLALRQRLPALHTDLWPRPWHAADPAPQTASRVHWRHPAGHELNLHEWHHPAHSPGAAFAGVYTPPGHSQPTLLLAFNPDDEPCTLHLPDDALWRVTLCSSGEPQPSAVRGTLHLPARSLRVAEHSTS
;
A
#
# COMPACT_ATOMS: atom_id res chain seq x y z
N MET A 1 -13.77 0.41 -9.26
CA MET A 1 -13.86 -0.66 -10.29
C MET A 1 -14.77 -1.72 -9.69
N HIS A 2 -15.81 -2.17 -10.37
CA HIS A 2 -16.73 -3.18 -9.83
C HIS A 2 -16.36 -4.62 -10.23
N ASP A 3 -15.47 -4.77 -11.22
CA ASP A 3 -15.00 -6.07 -11.69
C ASP A 3 -13.90 -6.60 -10.79
N GLY A 4 -14.03 -7.87 -10.40
CA GLY A 4 -13.06 -8.57 -9.56
C GLY A 4 -13.36 -8.46 -8.06
N PHE A 5 -12.38 -8.82 -7.25
CA PHE A 5 -12.54 -8.77 -5.80
C PHE A 5 -12.59 -7.35 -5.21
N THR A 6 -13.32 -7.21 -4.11
CA THR A 6 -13.11 -6.11 -3.16
C THR A 6 -11.72 -6.21 -2.53
N THR A 7 -11.19 -5.11 -1.99
CA THR A 7 -9.88 -5.16 -1.31
C THR A 7 -9.92 -6.08 -0.07
N HIS A 8 -11.08 -6.23 0.58
CA HIS A 8 -11.26 -7.20 1.66
C HIS A 8 -11.12 -8.65 1.17
N ASP A 9 -11.70 -8.96 0.01
CA ASP A 9 -11.73 -10.31 -0.52
C ASP A 9 -10.39 -10.72 -1.13
N VAL A 10 -9.64 -9.77 -1.71
CA VAL A 10 -8.24 -9.98 -2.17
C VAL A 10 -7.38 -10.60 -1.07
N VAL A 11 -7.59 -10.20 0.19
CA VAL A 11 -6.81 -10.70 1.35
C VAL A 11 -7.48 -11.86 2.09
N SER A 12 -8.65 -12.31 1.64
CA SER A 12 -9.48 -13.30 2.36
C SER A 12 -9.77 -14.56 1.57
N TYR A 13 -9.66 -14.53 0.24
CA TYR A 13 -10.00 -15.65 -0.64
C TYR A 13 -8.81 -16.13 -1.48
N ALA A 14 -8.83 -17.41 -1.87
CA ALA A 14 -7.81 -18.03 -2.74
C ALA A 14 -8.31 -18.22 -4.18
N GLY A 15 -9.62 -18.15 -4.39
CA GLY A 15 -10.28 -18.22 -5.69
C GLY A 15 -11.68 -17.63 -5.62
N LYS A 16 -12.35 -17.56 -6.77
CA LYS A 16 -13.71 -17.01 -6.89
C LYS A 16 -14.77 -17.98 -6.37
N HIS A 17 -15.80 -17.43 -5.74
CA HIS A 17 -16.99 -18.12 -5.21
C HIS A 17 -18.24 -17.46 -5.80
N ASN A 18 -18.44 -17.67 -7.11
CA ASN A 18 -19.54 -17.07 -7.89
C ASN A 18 -20.77 -17.99 -7.98
N GLU A 19 -20.87 -19.03 -7.14
CA GLU A 19 -21.95 -20.03 -7.20
C GLU A 19 -23.34 -19.39 -7.13
N ALA A 20 -23.48 -18.29 -6.37
CA ALA A 20 -24.71 -17.53 -6.23
C ALA A 20 -25.20 -16.90 -7.56
N ASN A 21 -24.33 -16.77 -8.56
CA ASN A 21 -24.68 -16.22 -9.86
C ASN A 21 -25.46 -17.21 -10.74
N GLY A 22 -25.49 -18.50 -10.37
CA GLY A 22 -26.25 -19.54 -11.08
C GLY A 22 -25.57 -20.15 -12.30
N GLU A 23 -24.31 -19.79 -12.56
CA GLU A 23 -23.54 -20.25 -13.73
C GLU A 23 -22.55 -21.37 -13.38
N GLY A 24 -22.69 -21.99 -12.20
CA GLY A 24 -21.80 -23.05 -11.72
C GLY A 24 -20.35 -22.59 -11.58
N ASN A 25 -20.15 -21.36 -11.08
CA ASN A 25 -18.85 -20.72 -10.85
C ASN A 25 -17.97 -20.59 -12.12
N ARG A 26 -18.58 -20.57 -13.31
CA ARG A 26 -17.85 -20.43 -14.59
C ARG A 26 -17.60 -18.98 -14.99
N ASP A 27 -18.42 -18.07 -14.50
CA ASP A 27 -18.33 -16.64 -14.76
C ASP A 27 -17.27 -15.96 -13.87
N GLY A 28 -16.92 -14.71 -14.18
CA GLY A 28 -15.83 -14.00 -13.50
C GLY A 28 -14.43 -14.46 -13.91
N ARG A 29 -13.42 -13.67 -13.53
CA ARG A 29 -12.03 -13.92 -13.90
C ARG A 29 -11.40 -15.00 -13.03
N ASP A 30 -10.74 -15.98 -13.64
CA ASP A 30 -9.89 -16.94 -12.93
C ASP A 30 -8.49 -16.37 -12.68
N GLY A 31 -7.82 -16.87 -11.64
CA GLY A 31 -6.42 -16.53 -11.35
C GLY A 31 -6.22 -15.06 -10.98
N GLU A 32 -7.17 -14.47 -10.24
CA GLU A 32 -6.95 -13.16 -9.63
C GLU A 32 -5.78 -13.19 -8.65
N LEU A 33 -5.05 -12.08 -8.58
CA LEU A 33 -3.95 -11.91 -7.64
C LEU A 33 -4.53 -11.68 -6.24
N CYS A 34 -4.84 -12.78 -5.56
CA CYS A 34 -5.42 -12.83 -4.23
C CYS A 34 -4.67 -13.83 -3.34
N GLN A 35 -4.78 -13.64 -2.03
CA GLN A 35 -4.20 -14.55 -1.06
C GLN A 35 -4.97 -14.42 0.26
N PRO A 36 -5.48 -15.51 0.87
CA PRO A 36 -6.31 -15.44 2.07
C PRO A 36 -5.53 -15.11 3.36
N PHE A 37 -4.20 -15.03 3.31
CA PHE A 37 -3.30 -14.79 4.45
C PHE A 37 -3.61 -15.65 5.70
N GLY A 38 -4.09 -16.87 5.49
CA GLY A 38 -4.66 -17.76 6.50
C GLY A 38 -5.67 -18.72 5.87
N PRO A 39 -6.62 -19.26 6.66
CA PRO A 39 -7.75 -20.03 6.14
C PRO A 39 -8.59 -19.20 5.15
N GLU A 40 -9.07 -19.80 4.07
CA GLU A 40 -9.95 -19.11 3.11
C GLU A 40 -11.28 -18.66 3.74
N GLY A 41 -11.72 -17.45 3.40
CA GLY A 41 -12.96 -16.84 3.89
C GLY A 41 -12.85 -16.25 5.30
N PRO A 42 -14.00 -16.03 5.97
CA PRO A 42 -14.05 -15.47 7.33
C PRO A 42 -13.25 -16.30 8.35
N SER A 43 -12.54 -15.62 9.26
CA SER A 43 -11.73 -16.26 10.31
C SER A 43 -11.96 -15.59 11.66
N ALA A 44 -11.98 -16.39 12.74
CA ALA A 44 -12.00 -15.87 14.11
C ALA A 44 -10.59 -15.79 14.75
N ASP A 45 -9.56 -16.24 14.04
CA ASP A 45 -8.18 -16.20 14.53
C ASP A 45 -7.65 -14.75 14.52
N PRO A 46 -7.31 -14.17 15.70
CA PRO A 46 -6.78 -12.81 15.78
C PRO A 46 -5.51 -12.59 14.95
N ALA A 47 -4.66 -13.61 14.81
CA ALA A 47 -3.41 -13.49 14.04
C ALA A 47 -3.69 -13.37 12.53
N VAL A 48 -4.67 -14.12 12.02
CA VAL A 48 -5.13 -14.02 10.62
C VAL A 48 -5.76 -12.66 10.38
N GLN A 49 -6.64 -12.21 11.28
CA GLN A 49 -7.30 -10.91 11.15
C GLN A 49 -6.31 -9.75 11.16
N GLN A 50 -5.34 -9.76 12.08
CA GLN A 50 -4.30 -8.74 12.13
C GLN A 50 -3.44 -8.73 10.85
N ARG A 51 -3.07 -9.91 10.32
CA ARG A 51 -2.30 -10.00 9.08
C ARG A 51 -3.08 -9.42 7.90
N ARG A 52 -4.36 -9.77 7.77
CA ARG A 52 -5.25 -9.23 6.73
C ARG A 52 -5.44 -7.72 6.84
N GLU A 53 -5.64 -7.20 8.05
CA GLU A 53 -5.78 -5.76 8.32
C GLU A 53 -4.52 -5.00 7.87
N ARG A 54 -3.33 -5.47 8.25
CA ARG A 54 -2.05 -4.87 7.84
C ARG A 54 -1.88 -4.85 6.34
N THR A 55 -2.10 -6.00 5.69
CA THR A 55 -2.01 -6.11 4.23
C THR A 55 -3.03 -5.21 3.53
N ARG A 56 -4.29 -5.18 3.99
CA ARG A 56 -5.35 -4.33 3.42
C ARG A 56 -4.99 -2.84 3.51
N ARG A 57 -4.53 -2.39 4.67
CA ARG A 57 -4.06 -1.00 4.85
C ARG A 57 -2.86 -0.69 3.97
N ALA A 58 -1.91 -1.62 3.82
CA ALA A 58 -0.75 -1.44 2.95
C ALA A 58 -1.13 -1.34 1.47
N LEU A 59 -2.08 -2.17 1.01
CA LEU A 59 -2.62 -2.11 -0.36
C LEU A 59 -3.34 -0.79 -0.63
N LEU A 60 -4.25 -0.38 0.26
CA LEU A 60 -4.98 0.88 0.16
C LEU A 60 -4.03 2.08 0.19
N ALA A 61 -3.05 2.09 1.10
CA ALA A 61 -2.04 3.13 1.14
C ALA A 61 -1.19 3.17 -0.15
N SER A 62 -0.81 2.00 -0.69
CA SER A 62 -0.06 1.93 -1.95
C SER A 62 -0.85 2.53 -3.11
N LEU A 63 -2.14 2.21 -3.23
CA LEU A 63 -3.04 2.78 -4.23
C LEU A 63 -3.16 4.30 -4.06
N LEU A 64 -3.49 4.76 -2.86
CA LEU A 64 -3.80 6.16 -2.59
C LEU A 64 -2.55 7.06 -2.60
N LEU A 65 -1.35 6.51 -2.39
CA LEU A 65 -0.09 7.25 -2.44
C LEU A 65 0.63 7.08 -3.79
N ALA A 66 0.13 6.26 -4.71
CA ALA A 66 0.71 6.13 -6.03
C ALA A 66 0.72 7.47 -6.78
N HIS A 67 1.72 7.66 -7.63
CA HIS A 67 1.75 8.74 -8.62
C HIS A 67 0.61 8.52 -9.63
N GLY A 68 -0.05 9.60 -10.05
CA GLY A 68 -1.23 9.56 -10.92
C GLY A 68 -2.53 9.87 -10.18
N THR A 69 -3.67 9.41 -10.71
CA THR A 69 -5.00 9.64 -10.09
C THR A 69 -5.53 8.33 -9.52
N PRO A 70 -5.58 8.16 -8.18
CA PRO A 70 -6.10 6.95 -7.57
C PRO A 70 -7.62 6.88 -7.70
N MET A 71 -8.15 5.66 -7.86
CA MET A 71 -9.58 5.37 -7.83
C MET A 71 -9.85 4.36 -6.73
N LEU A 72 -10.58 4.77 -5.70
CA LEU A 72 -11.03 3.91 -4.62
C LEU A 72 -12.39 3.29 -4.99
N CYS A 73 -12.58 1.99 -4.79
CA CYS A 73 -13.90 1.37 -4.91
C CYS A 73 -14.72 1.66 -3.66
N ALA A 74 -15.97 2.09 -3.82
CA ALA A 74 -16.83 2.39 -2.68
C ALA A 74 -17.04 1.13 -1.84
N GLY A 75 -16.84 1.25 -0.53
CA GLY A 75 -16.93 0.14 0.42
C GLY A 75 -15.59 -0.48 0.81
N ASP A 76 -14.52 -0.27 0.03
CA ASP A 76 -13.19 -0.74 0.42
C ASP A 76 -12.73 -0.10 1.73
N GLU A 77 -13.10 1.16 1.96
CA GLU A 77 -12.87 1.89 3.21
C GLU A 77 -13.68 1.35 4.40
N LEU A 78 -14.76 0.62 4.13
CA LEU A 78 -15.64 -0.01 5.12
C LEU A 78 -15.24 -1.46 5.41
N ALA A 79 -14.25 -1.99 4.69
CA ALA A 79 -13.94 -3.41 4.62
C ALA A 79 -15.07 -4.25 4.01
N HIS A 80 -15.81 -3.69 3.04
CA HIS A 80 -16.86 -4.39 2.29
C HIS A 80 -16.33 -5.67 1.65
N SER A 81 -17.13 -6.73 1.70
CA SER A 81 -16.85 -8.05 1.15
C SER A 81 -18.05 -8.52 0.34
N GLN A 82 -17.78 -9.16 -0.80
CA GLN A 82 -18.74 -9.87 -1.62
C GLN A 82 -18.69 -11.38 -1.37
N GLY A 83 -18.09 -11.81 -0.24
CA GLY A 83 -18.04 -13.21 0.16
C GLY A 83 -17.19 -14.08 -0.77
N GLY A 84 -16.23 -13.48 -1.49
CA GLY A 84 -15.44 -14.19 -2.49
C GLY A 84 -16.10 -14.25 -3.88
N ASN A 85 -17.25 -13.61 -4.08
CA ASN A 85 -17.78 -13.40 -5.42
C ASN A 85 -16.99 -12.27 -6.10
N ASN A 86 -16.32 -12.56 -7.21
CA ASN A 86 -15.52 -11.56 -7.96
C ASN A 86 -16.25 -11.02 -9.20
N ASN A 87 -17.52 -11.37 -9.35
CA ASN A 87 -18.34 -11.02 -10.49
C ASN A 87 -19.81 -10.88 -10.05
N ALA A 88 -20.07 -10.09 -9.01
CA ALA A 88 -21.39 -9.98 -8.38
C ALA A 88 -22.42 -9.17 -9.21
N TYR A 89 -22.40 -9.30 -10.55
CA TYR A 89 -23.15 -8.48 -11.49
C TYR A 89 -24.67 -8.65 -11.40
N ASN A 90 -25.14 -9.84 -10.97
CA ASN A 90 -26.56 -10.16 -10.84
C ASN A 90 -27.03 -10.28 -9.38
N GLN A 91 -26.23 -9.77 -8.43
CA GLN A 91 -26.51 -9.88 -7.01
C GLN A 91 -27.05 -8.55 -6.46
N ASP A 92 -28.34 -8.27 -6.65
CA ASP A 92 -29.02 -7.15 -5.95
C ASP A 92 -29.52 -7.62 -4.56
N ASN A 93 -28.58 -7.80 -3.64
CA ASN A 93 -28.81 -8.34 -2.31
C ASN A 93 -27.64 -7.97 -1.36
N PRO A 94 -27.65 -8.41 -0.08
CA PRO A 94 -26.60 -8.07 0.89
C PRO A 94 -25.16 -8.41 0.49
N THR A 95 -24.94 -9.24 -0.54
CA THR A 95 -23.61 -9.49 -1.11
C THR A 95 -22.97 -8.21 -1.66
N THR A 96 -23.76 -7.33 -2.29
CA THR A 96 -23.25 -6.11 -2.94
C THR A 96 -23.63 -4.83 -2.21
N TRP A 97 -24.62 -4.88 -1.31
CA TRP A 97 -25.03 -3.72 -0.53
C TRP A 97 -23.93 -3.32 0.46
N LEU A 98 -23.69 -2.02 0.60
CA LEU A 98 -22.76 -1.50 1.61
C LEU A 98 -23.40 -1.56 3.00
N ASP A 99 -22.86 -2.43 3.85
CA ASP A 99 -23.30 -2.59 5.23
C ASP A 99 -22.65 -1.55 6.16
N TRP A 100 -23.28 -0.38 6.24
CA TRP A 100 -22.84 0.72 7.11
C TRP A 100 -22.88 0.37 8.60
N ALA A 101 -23.70 -0.60 9.02
CA ALA A 101 -23.82 -0.98 10.43
C ALA A 101 -22.62 -1.82 10.91
N GLN A 102 -21.94 -2.51 9.99
CA GLN A 102 -20.74 -3.30 10.24
C GLN A 102 -19.46 -2.66 9.69
N ALA A 103 -19.51 -1.37 9.35
CA ALA A 103 -18.37 -0.66 8.79
C ALA A 103 -17.16 -0.65 9.73
N ASP A 104 -15.98 -0.95 9.18
CA ASP A 104 -14.71 -0.78 9.90
C ASP A 104 -14.34 0.70 10.00
N HIS A 105 -14.76 1.35 11.08
CA HIS A 105 -14.45 2.75 11.34
C HIS A 105 -12.95 3.05 11.48
N GLY A 106 -12.15 2.08 11.92
CA GLY A 106 -10.70 2.24 12.02
C GLY A 106 -10.05 2.29 10.63
N LEU A 107 -10.51 1.43 9.72
CA LEU A 107 -10.09 1.47 8.32
C LEU A 107 -10.55 2.74 7.60
N MET A 108 -11.79 3.16 7.84
CA MET A 108 -12.34 4.40 7.27
C MET A 108 -11.51 5.62 7.70
N GLN A 109 -11.17 5.72 9.00
CA GLN A 109 -10.29 6.78 9.49
C GLN A 109 -8.90 6.70 8.87
N PHE A 110 -8.32 5.50 8.77
CA PHE A 110 -7.03 5.31 8.11
C PHE A 110 -7.03 5.78 6.65
N VAL A 111 -8.05 5.43 5.87
CA VAL A 111 -8.21 5.88 4.48
C VAL A 111 -8.31 7.41 4.41
N ALA A 112 -9.09 8.02 5.31
CA ALA A 112 -9.19 9.47 5.41
C ALA A 112 -7.83 10.13 5.73
N ASP A 113 -7.05 9.55 6.65
CA ASP A 113 -5.71 10.05 7.00
C ASP A 113 -4.74 9.95 5.81
N VAL A 114 -4.78 8.86 5.05
CA VAL A 114 -3.96 8.70 3.82
C VAL A 114 -4.36 9.71 2.75
N LEU A 115 -5.65 9.97 2.57
CA LEU A 115 -6.14 10.99 1.62
C LEU A 115 -5.73 12.40 2.06
N ALA A 116 -5.83 12.72 3.35
CA ALA A 116 -5.37 13.99 3.90
C ALA A 116 -3.84 14.17 3.71
N LEU A 117 -3.08 13.09 3.92
CA LEU A 117 -1.65 13.07 3.64
C LEU A 117 -1.35 13.34 2.15
N ARG A 118 -2.08 12.68 1.25
CA ARG A 118 -1.97 12.89 -0.20
C ARG A 118 -2.23 14.35 -0.59
N GLN A 119 -3.28 14.94 -0.07
CA GLN A 119 -3.64 16.35 -0.34
C GLN A 119 -2.59 17.34 0.17
N ARG A 120 -1.92 17.01 1.29
CA ARG A 120 -0.87 17.84 1.88
C ARG A 120 0.46 17.78 1.10
N LEU A 121 0.69 16.71 0.33
CA LEU A 121 1.99 16.40 -0.27
C LEU A 121 1.98 16.51 -1.80
N PRO A 122 2.45 17.63 -2.37
CA PRO A 122 2.42 17.87 -3.82
C PRO A 122 3.08 16.79 -4.68
N ALA A 123 4.10 16.13 -4.13
CA ALA A 123 4.80 15.02 -4.78
C ALA A 123 3.86 13.86 -5.21
N LEU A 124 2.73 13.67 -4.51
CA LEU A 124 1.85 12.54 -4.72
C LEU A 124 0.76 12.81 -5.77
N HIS A 125 0.51 14.07 -6.11
CA HIS A 125 -0.54 14.49 -7.05
C HIS A 125 -0.04 15.51 -8.08
N THR A 126 1.25 15.47 -8.41
CA THR A 126 1.86 16.29 -9.48
C THR A 126 1.74 15.59 -10.83
N ASP A 127 1.47 16.35 -11.89
CA ASP A 127 1.43 15.84 -13.28
C ASP A 127 2.82 15.62 -13.87
N LEU A 128 3.87 16.01 -13.16
CA LEU A 128 5.25 15.84 -13.59
C LEU A 128 5.79 14.47 -13.17
N TRP A 129 6.31 13.72 -14.14
CA TRP A 129 7.04 12.49 -13.87
C TRP A 129 8.38 12.79 -13.18
N PRO A 130 8.67 12.15 -12.03
CA PRO A 130 9.99 12.26 -11.43
C PRO A 130 11.03 11.61 -12.34
N ARG A 131 12.20 12.23 -12.44
CA ARG A 131 13.33 11.65 -13.16
C ARG A 131 14.05 10.64 -12.26
N PRO A 132 14.64 9.57 -12.82
CA PRO A 132 15.57 8.76 -12.05
C PRO A 132 16.70 9.62 -11.49
N TRP A 133 17.11 9.34 -10.26
CA TRP A 133 18.32 9.93 -9.72
C TRP A 133 19.55 9.36 -10.46
N HIS A 134 20.40 10.25 -10.95
CA HIS A 134 21.74 9.88 -11.41
C HIS A 134 22.74 10.88 -10.82
N ALA A 135 23.77 10.36 -10.15
CA ALA A 135 24.82 11.18 -9.53
C ALA A 135 25.55 12.07 -10.56
N ALA A 136 25.65 11.61 -11.81
CA ALA A 136 26.32 12.31 -12.91
C ALA A 136 25.38 13.15 -13.79
N ASP A 137 24.07 13.17 -13.54
CA ASP A 137 23.12 13.95 -14.35
C ASP A 137 23.00 15.37 -13.78
N PRO A 138 23.44 16.42 -14.51
CA PRO A 138 23.18 17.81 -14.17
C PRO A 138 21.72 18.14 -14.50
N ALA A 139 20.76 17.37 -13.96
CA ALA A 139 19.36 17.68 -14.16
C ALA A 139 19.12 19.10 -13.63
N PRO A 140 18.36 19.93 -14.36
CA PRO A 140 18.07 21.29 -13.91
C PRO A 140 17.46 21.23 -12.51
N GLN A 141 17.81 22.19 -11.64
CA GLN A 141 17.31 22.31 -10.26
C GLN A 141 15.77 22.32 -10.15
N THR A 142 15.09 22.42 -11.29
CA THR A 142 13.64 22.46 -11.48
C THR A 142 12.99 21.08 -11.66
N ALA A 143 13.72 19.96 -11.66
CA ALA A 143 13.16 18.63 -11.83
C ALA A 143 13.12 17.83 -10.52
N SER A 144 11.98 17.22 -10.20
CA SER A 144 11.89 16.22 -9.14
C SER A 144 12.65 14.95 -9.52
N ARG A 145 13.22 14.27 -8.53
CA ARG A 145 13.96 13.02 -8.71
C ARG A 145 13.42 11.92 -7.81
N VAL A 146 13.54 10.68 -8.26
CA VAL A 146 13.24 9.48 -7.46
C VAL A 146 14.43 8.52 -7.48
N HIS A 147 14.73 7.92 -6.34
CA HIS A 147 15.67 6.81 -6.26
C HIS A 147 15.11 5.68 -5.39
N TRP A 148 15.50 4.46 -5.71
CA TRP A 148 14.97 3.26 -5.10
C TRP A 148 16.06 2.54 -4.33
N ARG A 149 15.77 2.16 -3.10
CA ARG A 149 16.76 1.70 -2.13
C ARG A 149 16.39 0.35 -1.56
N HIS A 150 17.40 -0.48 -1.38
CA HIS A 150 17.33 -1.68 -0.57
C HIS A 150 17.30 -1.30 0.93
N PRO A 151 16.65 -2.10 1.80
CA PRO A 151 16.65 -1.88 3.25
C PRO A 151 18.04 -1.67 3.87
N ALA A 152 19.06 -2.35 3.34
CA ALA A 152 20.45 -2.20 3.77
C ALA A 152 21.08 -0.82 3.44
N GLY A 153 20.38 0.06 2.74
CA GLY A 153 20.76 1.45 2.51
C GLY A 153 21.43 1.72 1.16
N HIS A 154 21.75 0.69 0.37
CA HIS A 154 22.26 0.87 -1.01
C HIS A 154 21.12 1.06 -2.02
N GLU A 155 21.44 1.56 -3.21
CA GLU A 155 20.51 1.63 -4.35
C GLU A 155 20.22 0.22 -4.88
N LEU A 156 18.98 -0.05 -5.29
CA LEU A 156 18.62 -1.36 -5.85
C LEU A 156 19.50 -1.70 -7.06
N ASN A 157 20.17 -2.85 -7.00
CA ASN A 157 20.93 -3.38 -8.13
C ASN A 157 20.02 -4.15 -9.11
N LEU A 158 20.53 -4.49 -10.31
CA LEU A 158 19.73 -5.13 -11.35
C LEU A 158 19.06 -6.45 -10.91
N HIS A 159 19.73 -7.25 -10.09
CA HIS A 159 19.15 -8.50 -9.58
C HIS A 159 18.02 -8.22 -8.59
N GLU A 160 18.20 -7.25 -7.69
CA GLU A 160 17.18 -6.82 -6.73
C GLU A 160 15.96 -6.19 -7.44
N TRP A 161 16.18 -5.46 -8.53
CA TRP A 161 15.10 -4.94 -9.39
C TRP A 161 14.22 -6.02 -10.01
N HIS A 162 14.81 -7.17 -10.32
CA HIS A 162 14.11 -8.33 -10.87
C HIS A 162 13.78 -9.38 -9.80
N HIS A 163 13.90 -9.04 -8.52
CA HIS A 163 13.59 -9.95 -7.44
C HIS A 163 12.10 -10.33 -7.50
N PRO A 164 11.76 -11.64 -7.46
CA PRO A 164 10.36 -12.06 -7.50
C PRO A 164 9.59 -11.51 -6.30
N ALA A 165 8.39 -10.96 -6.55
CA ALA A 165 7.56 -10.33 -5.52
C ALA A 165 7.09 -11.28 -4.40
N HIS A 166 7.16 -12.60 -4.62
CA HIS A 166 6.77 -13.63 -3.64
C HIS A 166 7.97 -14.26 -2.91
N SER A 167 9.19 -13.82 -3.21
CA SER A 167 10.40 -14.31 -2.53
C SER A 167 10.70 -13.44 -1.29
N PRO A 168 11.17 -14.04 -0.18
CA PRO A 168 11.52 -13.27 1.03
C PRO A 168 12.57 -12.20 0.75
N GLY A 169 12.50 -11.08 1.48
CA GLY A 169 13.44 -9.97 1.32
C GLY A 169 13.04 -9.01 0.20
N ALA A 170 11.75 -8.90 -0.07
CA ALA A 170 11.20 -8.03 -1.10
C ALA A 170 10.90 -6.61 -0.59
N ALA A 171 11.34 -6.24 0.61
CA ALA A 171 11.22 -4.89 1.12
C ALA A 171 12.10 -3.90 0.34
N PHE A 172 11.60 -2.68 0.13
CA PHE A 172 12.30 -1.60 -0.58
C PHE A 172 11.77 -0.22 -0.18
N ALA A 173 12.48 0.83 -0.55
CA ALA A 173 12.01 2.20 -0.36
C ALA A 173 12.22 3.06 -1.60
N GLY A 174 11.23 3.91 -1.92
CA GLY A 174 11.34 4.99 -2.88
C GLY A 174 11.56 6.32 -2.15
N VAL A 175 12.59 7.07 -2.55
CA VAL A 175 12.86 8.41 -2.03
C VAL A 175 12.63 9.42 -3.14
N TYR A 176 11.67 10.31 -2.92
CA TYR A 176 11.31 11.39 -3.82
C TYR A 176 11.90 12.71 -3.32
N THR A 177 12.71 13.34 -4.15
CA THR A 177 13.24 14.69 -3.91
C THR A 177 12.50 15.67 -4.82
N PRO A 178 11.76 16.64 -4.27
CA PRO A 178 11.07 17.66 -5.07
C PRO A 178 12.06 18.59 -5.79
N PRO A 179 11.62 19.36 -6.80
CA PRO A 179 12.43 20.43 -7.36
C PRO A 179 12.62 21.56 -6.34
N GLY A 180 13.84 22.11 -6.29
CA GLY A 180 14.18 23.15 -5.31
C GLY A 180 14.13 22.66 -3.85
N HIS A 181 13.81 23.57 -2.92
CA HIS A 181 13.84 23.32 -1.47
C HIS A 181 12.52 23.69 -0.75
N SER A 182 11.47 24.04 -1.50
CA SER A 182 10.20 24.52 -0.91
C SER A 182 9.27 23.41 -0.45
N GLN A 183 9.57 22.16 -0.80
CA GLN A 183 8.77 20.98 -0.47
C GLN A 183 9.67 19.97 0.26
N PRO A 184 9.13 19.17 1.18
CA PRO A 184 9.91 18.15 1.85
C PRO A 184 10.29 17.01 0.89
N THR A 185 11.46 16.41 1.11
CA THR A 185 11.80 15.11 0.53
C THR A 185 10.95 14.05 1.20
N LEU A 186 10.43 13.10 0.42
CA LEU A 186 9.57 12.02 0.88
C LEU A 186 10.25 10.68 0.75
N LEU A 187 9.99 9.80 1.70
CA LEU A 187 10.39 8.40 1.69
C LEU A 187 9.14 7.54 1.85
N LEU A 188 8.89 6.67 0.89
CA LEU A 188 7.86 5.64 0.94
C LEU A 188 8.56 4.29 1.03
N ALA A 189 8.38 3.59 2.13
CA ALA A 189 9.00 2.29 2.38
C ALA A 189 7.93 1.20 2.43
N PHE A 190 8.20 0.10 1.73
CA PHE A 190 7.31 -1.03 1.56
C PHE A 190 7.98 -2.27 2.16
N ASN A 191 7.26 -2.96 3.04
CA ASN A 191 7.64 -4.28 3.50
C ASN A 191 6.51 -5.27 3.19
N PRO A 192 6.58 -5.98 2.04
CA PRO A 192 5.61 -6.99 1.70
C PRO A 192 5.88 -8.33 2.42
N ASP A 193 6.97 -8.48 3.16
CA ASP A 193 7.31 -9.75 3.82
C ASP A 193 6.46 -10.00 5.08
N ASP A 194 6.43 -11.28 5.51
CA ASP A 194 5.78 -11.69 6.77
C ASP A 194 6.62 -11.39 8.02
N GLU A 195 7.87 -10.98 7.83
CA GLU A 195 8.79 -10.60 8.90
C GLU A 195 9.09 -9.10 8.86
N PRO A 196 9.28 -8.44 10.02
CA PRO A 196 9.73 -7.06 10.04
C PRO A 196 11.18 -6.93 9.58
N CYS A 197 11.54 -5.77 9.06
CA CYS A 197 12.92 -5.45 8.71
C CYS A 197 13.31 -4.04 9.18
N THR A 198 14.59 -3.71 9.02
CA THR A 198 15.13 -2.37 9.33
C THR A 198 15.62 -1.74 8.04
N LEU A 199 15.11 -0.55 7.74
CA LEU A 199 15.55 0.27 6.62
C LEU A 199 16.58 1.29 7.11
N HIS A 200 17.73 1.35 6.46
CA HIS A 200 18.70 2.43 6.62
C HIS A 200 18.22 3.67 5.87
N LEU A 201 18.11 4.79 6.59
CA LEU A 201 17.69 6.07 6.04
C LEU A 201 18.74 6.63 5.07
N PRO A 202 18.33 7.47 4.11
CA PRO A 202 19.22 7.91 3.05
C PRO A 202 20.33 8.85 3.49
N ASP A 203 20.15 9.51 4.63
CA ASP A 203 21.06 10.48 5.24
C ASP A 203 20.86 10.51 6.77
N ASP A 204 21.67 11.32 7.45
CA ASP A 204 21.60 11.52 8.90
C ASP A 204 20.52 12.55 9.31
N ALA A 205 19.67 13.03 8.40
CA ALA A 205 18.64 14.00 8.73
C ALA A 205 17.59 13.42 9.69
N LEU A 206 16.85 14.31 10.35
CA LEU A 206 15.70 13.89 11.15
C LEU A 206 14.48 13.71 10.25
N TRP A 207 14.05 12.46 10.08
CA TRP A 207 12.90 12.10 9.27
C TRP A 207 11.65 12.03 10.14
N ARG A 208 10.63 12.84 9.84
CA ARG A 208 9.31 12.79 10.50
C ARG A 208 8.49 11.66 9.89
N VAL A 209 8.05 10.70 10.69
CA VAL A 209 7.18 9.62 10.22
C VAL A 209 5.74 10.13 10.19
N THR A 210 5.12 10.08 9.01
CA THR A 210 3.79 10.66 8.76
C THR A 210 2.70 9.62 8.59
N LEU A 211 3.06 8.38 8.23
CA LEU A 211 2.14 7.27 8.11
C LEU A 211 2.82 5.95 8.46
N CYS A 212 2.10 5.05 9.12
CA CYS A 212 2.41 3.63 9.17
C CYS A 212 1.14 2.80 9.03
N SER A 213 1.09 1.93 8.03
CA SER A 213 -0.10 1.12 7.75
C SER A 213 -0.32 -0.03 8.72
N SER A 214 0.67 -0.42 9.53
CA SER A 214 0.56 -1.59 10.41
C SER A 214 -0.27 -1.33 11.67
N GLY A 215 -0.50 -0.06 12.03
CA GLY A 215 -1.13 0.34 13.30
C GLY A 215 -0.20 0.21 14.51
N GLU A 216 1.06 -0.19 14.33
CA GLU A 216 2.02 -0.29 15.44
C GLU A 216 2.45 1.11 15.93
N PRO A 217 2.62 1.32 17.25
CA PRO A 217 3.14 2.57 17.81
C PRO A 217 4.52 2.88 17.24
N GLN A 218 4.79 4.16 16.99
CA GLN A 218 6.07 4.57 16.42
C GLN A 218 6.50 5.96 16.89
N PRO A 219 7.82 6.22 16.93
CA PRO A 219 8.32 7.56 17.16
C PRO A 219 7.86 8.48 16.03
N SER A 220 7.53 9.73 16.39
CA SER A 220 7.12 10.75 15.43
C SER A 220 8.27 11.19 14.50
N ALA A 221 9.52 10.93 14.90
CA ALA A 221 10.69 11.17 14.06
C ALA A 221 11.83 10.19 14.36
N VAL A 222 12.66 9.90 13.35
CA VAL A 222 13.76 8.92 13.40
C VAL A 222 15.03 9.44 12.71
N ARG A 223 16.19 8.90 13.07
CA ARG A 223 17.49 9.13 12.41
C ARG A 223 18.23 7.81 12.22
N GLY A 224 19.03 7.70 11.16
CA GLY A 224 19.83 6.53 10.83
C GLY A 224 19.02 5.33 10.32
N THR A 225 18.01 4.87 11.05
CA THR A 225 17.19 3.72 10.66
C THR A 225 15.71 3.92 10.91
N LEU A 226 14.88 3.20 10.14
CA LEU A 226 13.44 3.13 10.25
C LEU A 226 13.03 1.65 10.37
N HIS A 227 12.31 1.31 11.45
CA HIS A 227 11.69 0.00 11.58
C HIS A 227 10.54 -0.15 10.58
N LEU A 228 10.50 -1.25 9.83
CA LEU A 228 9.44 -1.59 8.89
C LEU A 228 8.74 -2.87 9.35
N PRO A 229 7.54 -2.76 9.95
CA PRO A 229 6.74 -3.92 10.34
C PRO A 229 6.42 -4.84 9.16
N ALA A 230 6.13 -6.10 9.44
CA ALA A 230 5.64 -7.04 8.44
C ALA A 230 4.36 -6.53 7.75
N ARG A 231 4.22 -6.82 6.46
CA ARG A 231 3.05 -6.46 5.63
C ARG A 231 2.65 -4.98 5.77
N SER A 232 3.60 -4.07 5.62
CA SER A 232 3.36 -2.65 5.90
C SER A 232 3.93 -1.69 4.88
N LEU A 233 3.39 -0.47 4.90
CA LEU A 233 3.89 0.71 4.22
C LEU A 233 4.15 1.80 5.25
N ARG A 234 5.31 2.47 5.15
CA ARG A 234 5.64 3.67 5.92
C ARG A 234 5.91 4.87 5.03
N VAL A 235 5.49 6.03 5.49
CA VAL A 235 5.82 7.32 4.87
C VAL A 235 6.56 8.18 5.87
N ALA A 236 7.71 8.71 5.46
CA ALA A 236 8.46 9.70 6.22
C ALA A 236 8.82 10.89 5.33
N GLU A 237 8.99 12.05 5.95
CA GLU A 237 9.37 13.28 5.26
C GLU A 237 10.45 14.02 6.04
N HIS A 238 11.34 14.70 5.34
CA HIS A 238 12.26 15.65 5.95
C HIS A 238 12.41 16.88 5.06
N SER A 239 12.63 18.03 5.69
CA SER A 239 12.95 19.26 4.98
C SER A 239 14.47 19.44 5.00
N THR A 240 15.05 19.73 3.84
CA THR A 240 16.42 20.26 3.76
C THR A 240 16.41 21.67 4.34
N SER A 241 17.21 21.89 5.38
CA SER A 241 17.42 23.23 5.97
C SER A 241 18.36 24.06 5.09
#